data_AF-A0A8X6U9E9-F1
#
_entry.id   AF-A0A8X6U9E9-F1
#
_cell.length_a   1.000
_cell.length_b   1.000
_cell.length_c   1.000
_cell.angle_alpha   90.00
_cell.angle_beta   90.00
_cell.angle_gamma   90.00
#
_symmetry.space_group_name_H-M   'P 1'
#
loop_
_entity.id
_entity.type
_entity.pdbx_description
1 polymer ?
#
loop_
_entity_poly.entity_id
_entity_poly.type
_entity_poly.pdbx_seq_one_letter_code
_entity_poly.pdbx_strand_id
1 'polypeptide(L)'
;MHAASGDAQQKKNIQKLQYVQSKSLRKIVGAPIFFPLEVLHNELSTSTITEEIIQQAKKFYEKITNHSNPTIKGQRKYLRITGRHPYLRQSMDRKEIIRRETT
;
A
#
# COMPACT_ATOMS: atom_id res chain seq x y z
N MET A 1 8.94 8.57 23.49
CA MET A 1 7.58 8.55 22.91
C MET A 1 7.49 9.43 21.64
N HIS A 2 8.22 9.13 20.55
CA HIS A 2 8.29 10.02 19.36
C HIS A 2 7.75 9.45 18.03
N ALA A 3 7.26 8.20 17.98
CA ALA A 3 6.89 7.54 16.72
C ALA A 3 5.50 7.95 16.16
N ALA A 4 4.60 8.48 16.98
CA ALA A 4 3.19 8.68 16.59
C ALA A 4 2.94 9.79 15.54
N SER A 5 3.85 10.75 15.40
CA SER A 5 3.68 11.89 14.49
C SER A 5 3.89 11.52 13.01
N GLY A 6 4.81 10.58 12.73
CA GLY A 6 5.15 10.17 11.36
C GLY A 6 4.03 9.37 10.67
N ASP A 7 3.45 8.40 11.39
CA ASP A 7 2.41 7.51 10.83
C ASP A 7 1.12 8.27 10.52
N ALA A 8 0.74 9.23 11.37
CA ALA A 8 -0.42 10.09 11.16
C ALA A 8 -0.25 10.98 9.91
N GLN A 9 0.96 11.52 9.70
CA GLN A 9 1.26 12.34 8.52
C GLN A 9 1.25 11.52 7.24
N GLN A 10 1.78 10.29 7.26
CA GLN A 10 1.72 9.37 6.13
C GLN A 10 0.28 9.04 5.73
N LYS A 11 -0.57 8.70 6.71
CA LYS A 11 -2.00 8.44 6.46
C LYS A 11 -2.70 9.64 5.84
N LYS A 12 -2.43 10.85 6.34
CA LYS A 12 -2.98 12.10 5.80
C LYS A 12 -2.55 12.34 4.35
N ASN A 13 -1.31 12.01 3.98
CA ASN A 13 -0.82 12.16 2.62
C ASN A 13 -1.51 11.18 1.66
N ILE A 14 -1.70 9.92 2.06
CA ILE A 14 -2.41 8.91 1.27
C ILE A 14 -3.86 9.33 1.05
N GLN A 15 -4.54 9.86 2.07
CA GLN A 15 -5.89 10.39 1.94
C GLN A 15 -5.98 11.55 0.93
N LYS A 16 -5.00 12.46 0.93
CA LYS A 16 -4.94 13.54 -0.06
C LYS A 16 -4.78 13.00 -1.49
N LEU A 17 -3.93 12.00 -1.69
CA LEU A 17 -3.75 11.36 -2.99
C LEU A 17 -5.03 10.64 -3.45
N GLN A 18 -5.68 9.91 -2.56
CA GLN A 18 -6.96 9.23 -2.85
C GLN A 18 -8.06 10.24 -3.22
N TYR A 19 -8.07 11.41 -2.58
CA TYR A 19 -8.98 12.50 -2.92
C TYR A 19 -8.73 13.07 -4.32
N VAL A 20 -7.47 13.30 -4.68
CA VAL A 20 -7.09 13.74 -6.03
C VAL A 20 -7.49 12.68 -7.06
N GLN A 21 -7.23 11.39 -6.79
CA GLN A 21 -7.65 10.29 -7.65
C GLN A 21 -9.17 10.29 -7.87
N SER A 22 -9.95 10.39 -6.79
CA SER A 22 -11.41 10.43 -6.85
C SER A 22 -11.94 11.57 -7.74
N LYS A 23 -11.37 12.77 -7.58
CA LYS A 23 -11.74 13.92 -8.41
C LYS A 23 -11.40 13.72 -9.88
N SER A 24 -10.22 13.18 -10.17
CA SER A 24 -9.80 12.90 -11.54
C SER A 24 -10.69 11.86 -12.22
N LEU A 25 -10.98 10.74 -11.55
CA LEU A 25 -11.84 9.68 -12.09
C LEU A 25 -13.23 10.23 -12.43
N ARG A 26 -13.86 10.96 -11.49
CA ARG A 26 -15.18 11.60 -11.73
C ARG A 26 -15.17 12.52 -12.94
N LYS A 27 -14.12 13.33 -13.09
CA LYS A 27 -14.00 14.27 -14.21
C LYS A 27 -13.83 13.57 -15.55
N ILE A 28 -13.09 12.46 -15.58
CA ILE A 28 -12.87 11.66 -16.81
C ILE A 28 -14.18 11.05 -17.32
N VAL A 29 -15.01 10.51 -16.42
CA VAL A 29 -16.24 9.80 -16.81
C VAL A 29 -17.51 10.66 -16.75
N GLY A 30 -17.39 11.94 -16.39
CA GLY A 30 -18.54 12.82 -16.19
C GLY A 30 -19.47 12.39 -15.03
N ALA A 31 -18.95 11.69 -14.01
CA ALA A 31 -19.76 11.13 -12.94
C ALA A 31 -20.19 12.21 -11.91
N PRO A 32 -21.45 12.17 -11.43
CA PRO A 32 -21.92 13.05 -10.36
C PRO A 32 -21.15 12.87 -9.05
N ILE A 33 -21.18 13.88 -8.17
CA ILE A 33 -20.49 13.86 -6.86
C ILE A 33 -21.03 12.75 -5.93
N PHE A 34 -22.33 12.45 -6.01
CA PHE A 34 -22.96 11.42 -5.18
C PHE A 34 -22.66 9.98 -5.64
N PHE A 35 -22.06 9.80 -6.82
CA PHE A 35 -21.73 8.47 -7.31
C PHE A 35 -20.66 7.84 -6.39
N PRO A 36 -20.84 6.63 -5.84
CA PRO A 36 -19.88 6.07 -4.89
C PRO A 36 -18.50 5.87 -5.53
N LEU A 37 -17.44 6.21 -4.80
CA LEU A 37 -16.06 6.05 -5.31
C LEU A 37 -15.72 4.58 -5.57
N GLU A 38 -16.22 3.66 -4.74
CA GLU A 38 -16.05 2.21 -4.92
C GLU A 38 -16.68 1.72 -6.23
N VAL A 39 -17.84 2.25 -6.60
CA VAL A 39 -18.49 1.93 -7.87
C VAL A 39 -17.65 2.46 -9.03
N LEU A 40 -17.06 3.66 -8.94
CA LEU A 40 -16.15 4.17 -9.99
C LEU A 40 -14.91 3.29 -10.17
N HIS A 41 -14.34 2.80 -9.07
CA HIS A 41 -13.18 1.90 -9.14
C HIS A 41 -13.52 0.59 -9.81
N ASN A 42 -14.69 0.02 -9.50
CA ASN A 42 -15.18 -1.22 -10.12
C ASN A 42 -15.50 -1.02 -11.61
N GLU A 43 -16.30 -0.02 -11.96
CA GLU A 43 -16.70 0.28 -13.34
C GLU A 43 -15.49 0.59 -14.23
N LEU A 44 -14.51 1.33 -13.70
CA LEU A 44 -13.31 1.69 -14.45
C LEU A 44 -12.20 0.65 -14.38
N SER A 45 -12.39 -0.43 -13.61
CA SER A 45 -11.36 -1.44 -13.35
C SER A 45 -10.04 -0.80 -12.89
N THR A 46 -10.12 0.20 -12.00
CA THR A 46 -8.95 0.94 -11.50
C THR A 46 -8.72 0.69 -10.01
N SER A 47 -7.48 0.39 -9.63
CA SER A 47 -7.09 0.30 -8.21
C SER A 47 -7.17 1.65 -7.50
N THR A 48 -7.43 1.62 -6.20
CA THR A 48 -7.22 2.77 -5.30
C THR A 48 -5.72 3.06 -5.13
N ILE A 49 -5.34 4.30 -4.76
CA ILE A 49 -3.95 4.62 -4.38
C ILE A 49 -3.43 3.70 -3.29
N THR A 50 -4.30 3.32 -2.35
CA THR A 50 -3.93 2.44 -1.24
C THR A 50 -3.56 1.04 -1.73
N GLU A 51 -4.39 0.45 -2.59
CA GLU A 51 -4.11 -0.86 -3.21
C GLU A 51 -2.83 -0.81 -4.05
N GLU A 52 -2.63 0.27 -4.80
CA GLU A 52 -1.46 0.41 -5.66
C GLU A 52 -0.17 0.51 -4.84
N ILE A 53 -0.19 1.26 -3.73
CA ILE A 53 0.92 1.30 -2.76
C ILE A 53 1.21 -0.10 -2.22
N ILE A 54 0.19 -0.88 -1.85
CA ILE A 54 0.34 -2.27 -1.36
C ILE A 54 1.00 -3.14 -2.44
N GLN A 55 0.47 -3.11 -3.66
CA GLN A 55 0.96 -3.95 -4.76
C GLN A 55 2.40 -3.62 -5.12
N GLN A 56 2.75 -2.33 -5.20
CA GLN A 56 4.11 -1.89 -5.50
C GLN A 56 5.08 -2.26 -4.38
N ALA A 57 4.66 -2.12 -3.12
CA ALA A 57 5.44 -2.57 -1.98
C ALA A 57 5.71 -4.09 -2.08
N LYS A 58 4.67 -4.91 -2.30
CA LYS A 58 4.82 -6.37 -2.44
C LYS A 58 5.81 -6.75 -3.55
N LYS A 59 5.63 -6.20 -4.75
CA LYS A 59 6.52 -6.44 -5.91
C LYS A 59 7.96 -6.04 -5.59
N PHE A 60 8.15 -4.92 -4.92
CA PHE A 60 9.48 -4.46 -4.51
C PHE A 60 10.13 -5.42 -3.50
N TYR A 61 9.37 -5.87 -2.49
CA TYR A 61 9.87 -6.81 -1.47
C TYR A 61 10.22 -8.18 -2.03
N GLU A 62 9.41 -8.71 -2.94
CA GLU A 62 9.70 -9.97 -3.63
C GLU A 62 10.99 -9.85 -4.46
N LYS A 63 11.11 -8.78 -5.25
CA LYS A 63 12.29 -8.53 -6.08
C LYS A 63 13.56 -8.36 -5.25
N ILE A 64 13.52 -7.58 -4.18
CA ILE A 64 14.73 -7.29 -3.38
C ILE A 64 15.17 -8.51 -2.55
N THR A 65 14.21 -9.32 -2.08
CA THR A 65 14.51 -10.53 -1.29
C THR A 65 15.18 -11.60 -2.15
N ASN A 66 14.72 -11.74 -3.40
CA ASN A 66 15.20 -12.75 -4.35
C ASN A 66 16.29 -12.21 -5.30
N HIS A 67 16.83 -11.02 -5.04
CA HIS A 67 17.82 -10.40 -5.91
C HIS A 67 19.16 -11.15 -5.86
N SER A 68 19.78 -11.39 -7.02
CA SER A 68 21.07 -12.07 -7.14
C SER A 68 22.25 -11.23 -6.60
N ASN A 69 22.22 -9.91 -6.84
CA ASN A 69 23.21 -8.98 -6.31
C ASN A 69 23.09 -8.85 -4.77
N PRO A 70 24.13 -9.19 -3.99
CA PRO A 70 24.10 -9.17 -2.53
C PRO A 70 24.01 -7.77 -1.93
N THR A 71 24.54 -6.74 -2.61
CA THR A 71 24.45 -5.34 -2.18
C THR A 71 23.00 -4.85 -2.23
N ILE A 72 22.28 -5.21 -3.30
CA ILE A 72 20.85 -4.87 -3.46
C ILE A 72 20.00 -5.63 -2.44
N LYS A 73 20.25 -6.94 -2.29
CA LYS A 73 19.59 -7.76 -1.26
C LYS A 73 19.84 -7.23 0.16
N GLY A 74 21.04 -6.72 0.41
CA GLY A 74 21.46 -6.11 1.67
C GLY A 74 20.73 -4.80 2.01
N GLN A 75 20.14 -4.11 1.03
CA GLN A 75 19.34 -2.90 1.28
C GLN A 75 18.07 -3.17 2.08
N ARG A 76 17.63 -4.43 2.18
CA ARG A 76 16.50 -4.86 3.03
C ARG A 76 16.60 -4.33 4.46
N LYS A 77 17.82 -4.19 5.00
CA LYS A 77 18.08 -3.72 6.38
C LYS A 77 17.68 -2.26 6.63
N TYR A 78 17.63 -1.43 5.59
CA TYR A 78 17.25 -0.02 5.68
C TYR A 78 15.75 0.21 5.47
N LEU A 79 15.03 -0.83 5.05
CA LEU A 79 13.58 -0.77 4.98
C LEU A 79 13.06 -0.75 6.42
N ARG A 80 12.64 0.43 6.90
CA ARG A 80 12.03 0.66 8.24
C ARG A 80 10.70 -0.07 8.45
N ILE A 81 10.41 -1.07 7.64
CA ILE A 81 9.31 -2.00 7.81
C ILE A 81 9.83 -3.14 8.68
N THR A 82 9.95 -2.83 9.99
CA THR A 82 9.65 -3.86 10.99
C THR A 82 8.28 -4.44 10.63
N GLY A 83 7.99 -5.72 10.91
CA GLY A 83 6.79 -6.45 10.44
C GLY A 83 5.40 -5.88 10.78
N ARG A 84 5.29 -4.59 11.11
CA ARG A 84 4.10 -3.77 11.36
C ARG A 84 3.77 -2.77 10.24
N HIS A 85 4.33 -2.85 9.03
CA HIS A 85 3.78 -2.00 7.97
C HIS A 85 2.37 -2.52 7.62
N PRO A 86 1.31 -1.70 7.80
CA PRO A 86 -0.08 -2.16 7.70
C PRO A 86 -0.36 -2.89 6.38
N TYR A 87 0.33 -2.46 5.32
CA TYR A 87 0.17 -2.91 3.95
C TYR A 87 0.79 -4.29 3.66
N LEU A 88 1.84 -4.71 4.39
CA LEU A 88 2.34 -6.09 4.32
C LEU A 88 1.54 -7.03 5.22
N ARG A 89 1.02 -6.53 6.34
CA ARG A 89 0.18 -7.33 7.26
C ARG A 89 -1.20 -7.63 6.67
N GLN A 90 -1.76 -6.72 5.86
CA GLN A 90 -3.00 -6.94 5.12
C GLN A 90 -2.82 -7.85 3.88
N SER A 91 -1.60 -7.97 3.36
CA SER A 91 -1.29 -8.79 2.17
C SER A 91 -0.76 -10.20 2.50
N MET A 92 -0.51 -10.51 3.77
CA MET A 92 -0.14 -11.87 4.20
C MET A 92 -1.41 -12.66 4.51
N ASP A 93 -1.54 -13.84 3.91
CA ASP A 93 -2.60 -14.80 4.25
C ASP A 93 -2.48 -15.14 5.75
N ARG A 94 -3.62 -15.26 6.45
CA ARG A 94 -3.69 -15.50 7.90
C ARG A 94 -2.81 -16.68 8.35
N LYS A 95 -2.65 -17.67 7.47
CA LYS A 95 -1.84 -18.89 7.69
C LYS A 95 -0.34 -18.62 7.78
N GLU A 96 0.15 -17.58 7.12
CA GLU A 96 1.58 -17.27 7.02
C GLU A 96 2.07 -16.40 8.19
N ILE A 97 1.16 -15.65 8.81
CA ILE A 97 1.38 -14.92 10.07
C ILE A 97 1.58 -15.92 11.22
N ILE A 98 0.68 -16.91 11.35
CA ILE A 98 0.73 -17.92 12.43
C ILE A 98 2.02 -18.75 12.39
N ARG A 99 2.53 -19.06 11.18
CA ARG A 99 3.76 -19.83 11.00
C ARG A 99 5.02 -19.09 11.50
N ARG A 100 5.02 -17.76 11.55
CA ARG A 100 6.18 -16.96 11.99
C ARG A 100 6.17 -16.58 13.47
N GLU A 101 5.03 -16.72 14.15
CA GLU A 101 4.90 -16.45 15.59
C GLU A 101 5.18 -17.70 16.45
N THR A 102 5.33 -18.87 15.84
CA THR A 102 5.52 -20.18 16.50
C THR A 102 6.93 -20.77 16.31
N THR A 103 7.91 -19.98 15.86
CA THR A 103 9.33 -20.36 15.75
C THR A 103 10.20 -19.27 16.35
#